data_AF-A0A9E4CF57-F1
#
_entry.id   AF-A0A9E4CF57-F1
#
_cell.length_a   1.000
_cell.length_b   1.000
_cell.length_c   1.000
_cell.angle_alpha   90.00
_cell.angle_beta   90.00
_cell.angle_gamma   90.00
#
_symmetry.space_group_name_H-M   'P 1'
#
loop_
_entity.id
_entity.type
_entity.pdbx_description
1 polymer ?
#
loop_
_entity_poly.entity_id
_entity_poly.type
_entity_poly.pdbx_seq_one_letter_code
_entity_poly.pdbx_strand_id
1 'polypeptide(L)'
;LDPWLSGLRATNVTGPWHFNTIKNFAPADFEYTVWPLPGPEGQETKGMYTYGDGWIIPVGSQSPSAAWEIISTMTGATGSRDVYTSLFTTWQCVNGPVSRSMEEYPAFQTEVMGECPGYQEVFLTDLFDSDYYLYPPKIPTSDSYASLLGSEAQKVWLGEKDVESALNLVQEQAQRELNTWLEQNQS
;
A
#
# COMPACT_ATOMS: atom_id res chain seq x y z
N LEU A 1 -16.90 7.52 13.88
CA LEU A 1 -16.99 8.49 12.76
C LEU A 1 -15.57 8.75 12.30
N ASP A 2 -15.29 8.68 10.99
CA ASP A 2 -13.96 8.99 10.45
C ASP A 2 -13.64 10.49 10.71
N PRO A 3 -12.52 10.82 11.40
CA PRO A 3 -12.21 12.21 11.76
C PRO A 3 -12.01 13.16 10.57
N TRP A 4 -11.55 12.65 9.42
CA TRP A 4 -11.35 13.47 8.24
C TRP A 4 -12.68 13.73 7.53
N LEU A 5 -13.52 12.70 7.35
CA LEU A 5 -14.87 12.88 6.77
C LEU A 5 -15.77 13.76 7.65
N SER A 6 -15.50 13.84 8.95
CA SER A 6 -16.20 14.72 9.88
C SER A 6 -15.61 16.13 9.98
N GLY A 7 -14.62 16.47 9.16
CA GLY A 7 -13.98 17.80 9.14
C GLY A 7 -13.08 18.10 10.36
N LEU A 8 -12.71 17.11 11.16
CA LEU A 8 -11.79 17.30 12.30
C LEU A 8 -10.32 17.31 11.85
N ARG A 9 -10.03 16.90 10.62
CA ARG A 9 -8.70 16.95 9.99
C ARG A 9 -8.83 17.58 8.60
N ALA A 10 -7.94 18.52 8.27
CA ALA A 10 -7.90 19.12 6.94
C ALA A 10 -7.29 18.18 5.88
N THR A 11 -6.39 17.29 6.31
CA THR A 11 -5.63 16.40 5.43
C THR A 11 -5.71 14.95 5.91
N ASN A 12 -5.75 14.02 4.96
CA ASN A 12 -5.64 12.59 5.21
C ASN A 12 -4.60 11.99 4.27
N VAL A 13 -3.55 11.37 4.82
CA VAL A 13 -2.53 10.66 4.04
C VAL A 13 -2.96 9.21 3.95
N THR A 14 -3.43 8.80 2.78
CA THR A 14 -4.00 7.47 2.54
C THR A 14 -3.83 7.08 1.08
N GLY A 15 -4.07 5.81 0.77
CA GLY A 15 -4.06 5.31 -0.59
C GLY A 15 -5.43 5.33 -1.27
N PRO A 16 -5.48 4.89 -2.54
CA PRO A 16 -6.67 4.97 -3.35
C PRO A 16 -7.82 4.04 -2.86
N TRP A 17 -7.54 3.07 -1.98
CA TRP A 17 -8.57 2.27 -1.31
C TRP A 17 -9.57 3.09 -0.48
N HIS A 18 -9.24 4.33 -0.08
CA HIS A 18 -10.13 5.16 0.74
C HIS A 18 -11.32 5.77 -0.05
N PHE A 19 -11.30 5.75 -1.39
CA PHE A 19 -12.41 6.26 -2.20
C PHE A 19 -13.74 5.59 -1.87
N ASN A 20 -13.71 4.30 -1.53
CA ASN A 20 -14.93 3.61 -1.14
C ASN A 20 -15.51 4.13 0.17
N THR A 21 -14.66 4.49 1.13
CA THR A 21 -15.10 5.12 2.38
C THR A 21 -15.73 6.49 2.10
N ILE A 22 -15.12 7.29 1.23
CA ILE A 22 -15.67 8.59 0.82
C ILE A 22 -17.04 8.41 0.15
N LYS A 23 -17.14 7.55 -0.86
CA LYS A 23 -18.37 7.32 -1.63
C LYS A 23 -19.56 6.91 -0.76
N ASN A 24 -19.32 6.10 0.28
CA ASN A 24 -20.39 5.55 1.11
C ASN A 24 -20.71 6.39 2.35
N PHE A 25 -19.77 7.21 2.84
CA PHE A 25 -19.90 7.83 4.17
C PHE A 25 -19.62 9.33 4.21
N ALA A 26 -19.14 9.94 3.12
CA ALA A 26 -18.93 11.39 3.08
C ALA A 26 -20.28 12.14 3.11
N PRO A 27 -20.35 13.29 3.83
CA PRO A 27 -21.47 14.23 3.70
C PRO A 27 -21.70 14.65 2.24
N ALA A 28 -22.94 15.02 1.91
CA ALA A 28 -23.30 15.40 0.53
C ALA A 28 -22.56 16.65 0.01
N ASP A 29 -22.12 17.52 0.91
CA ASP A 29 -21.35 18.74 0.66
C ASP A 29 -19.85 18.58 0.93
N PHE A 30 -19.36 17.35 1.08
CA PHE A 30 -17.95 17.09 1.33
C PHE A 30 -17.12 17.31 0.06
N GLU A 31 -16.25 18.31 0.10
CA GLU A 31 -15.31 18.64 -0.97
C GLU A 31 -13.89 18.23 -0.58
N TYR A 32 -13.16 17.64 -1.52
CA TYR A 32 -11.76 17.29 -1.33
C TYR A 32 -10.98 17.35 -2.64
N THR A 33 -9.66 17.37 -2.54
CA THR A 33 -8.75 17.18 -3.66
C THR A 33 -7.72 16.12 -3.31
N VAL A 34 -7.21 15.43 -4.32
CA VAL A 34 -6.09 14.49 -4.17
C VAL A 34 -4.84 15.21 -4.64
N TRP A 35 -3.78 15.13 -3.85
CA TRP A 35 -2.53 15.85 -4.07
C TRP A 35 -1.34 14.91 -3.78
N PRO A 36 -0.22 15.01 -4.54
CA PRO A 36 0.97 14.23 -4.27
C PRO A 36 1.52 14.50 -2.86
N LEU A 37 2.13 13.48 -2.25
CA LEU A 37 2.77 13.66 -0.96
C LEU A 37 3.90 14.71 -1.08
N PRO A 38 3.92 15.76 -0.23
CA PRO A 38 4.95 16.77 -0.31
C PRO A 38 6.32 16.17 0.02
N GLY A 39 7.30 16.41 -0.86
CA GLY A 39 8.68 16.03 -0.62
C GLY A 39 9.32 16.92 0.46
N PRO A 40 10.35 16.42 1.18
CA PRO A 40 11.20 17.24 2.03
C PRO A 40 11.87 18.38 1.25
N GLU A 41 12.21 19.47 1.94
CA GLU A 41 12.90 20.61 1.33
C GLU A 41 14.22 20.18 0.68
N GLY A 42 14.45 20.62 -0.57
CA GLY A 42 15.65 20.31 -1.34
C GLY A 42 15.72 18.89 -1.89
N GLN A 43 14.69 18.06 -1.70
CA GLN A 43 14.64 16.72 -2.29
C GLN A 43 14.01 16.78 -3.69
N GLU A 44 14.81 16.40 -4.69
CA GLU A 44 14.36 16.32 -6.10
C GLU A 44 13.86 14.92 -6.48
N THR A 45 14.29 13.88 -5.74
CA THR A 45 13.91 12.49 -6.02
C THR A 45 12.57 12.13 -5.41
N LYS A 46 11.73 11.46 -6.19
CA LYS A 46 10.43 10.95 -5.77
C LYS A 46 10.56 9.50 -5.31
N GLY A 47 10.24 9.27 -4.04
CA GLY A 47 10.16 7.94 -3.47
C GLY A 47 8.72 7.53 -3.23
N MET A 48 8.39 6.28 -3.53
CA MET A 48 7.12 5.68 -3.12
C MET A 48 7.34 4.54 -2.13
N TYR A 49 6.59 4.55 -1.04
CA TYR A 49 6.41 3.36 -0.22
C TYR A 49 5.23 2.55 -0.79
N THR A 50 5.49 1.31 -1.19
CA THR A 50 4.48 0.42 -1.76
C THR A 50 4.46 -0.91 -1.03
N TYR A 51 3.24 -1.42 -0.85
CA TYR A 51 2.93 -2.77 -0.42
C TYR A 51 1.64 -3.17 -1.13
N GLY A 52 1.31 -4.45 -1.12
CA GLY A 52 0.09 -4.90 -1.77
C GLY A 52 -0.26 -6.32 -1.44
N ASP A 53 -1.47 -6.68 -1.83
CA ASP A 53 -2.02 -8.01 -1.64
C ASP A 53 -1.50 -8.94 -2.74
N GLY A 54 -0.48 -9.72 -2.39
CA GLY A 54 0.05 -10.78 -3.25
C GLY A 54 -0.73 -12.08 -3.07
N TRP A 55 -1.19 -12.67 -4.17
CA TRP A 55 -1.72 -14.03 -4.14
C TRP A 55 -0.59 -15.04 -4.00
N ILE A 56 -0.72 -16.00 -3.08
CA ILE A 56 0.29 -17.03 -2.82
C ILE A 56 -0.28 -18.44 -3.00
N ILE A 57 0.59 -19.37 -3.40
CA ILE A 57 0.29 -20.80 -3.38
C ILE A 57 1.04 -21.41 -2.19
N PRO A 58 0.34 -21.95 -1.18
CA PRO A 58 1.00 -22.62 -0.06
C PRO A 58 1.83 -23.82 -0.53
N VAL A 59 3.00 -24.04 0.07
CA VAL A 59 3.90 -25.17 -0.25
C VAL A 59 3.21 -26.53 -0.11
N GLY A 60 2.21 -26.65 0.78
CA GLY A 60 1.41 -27.87 0.97
C GLY A 60 0.16 -27.99 0.09
N SER A 61 -0.02 -27.12 -0.90
CA SER A 61 -1.19 -27.18 -1.79
C SER A 61 -1.26 -28.52 -2.52
N GLN A 62 -2.41 -29.17 -2.46
CA GLN A 62 -2.66 -30.44 -3.16
C GLN A 62 -2.84 -30.24 -4.67
N SER A 63 -3.01 -29.00 -5.13
CA SER A 63 -3.26 -28.68 -6.54
C SER A 63 -2.68 -27.30 -6.90
N PRO A 64 -1.34 -27.15 -6.86
CA PRO A 64 -0.68 -25.87 -7.13
C PRO A 64 -0.98 -25.34 -8.54
N SER A 65 -1.09 -26.22 -9.55
CA SER A 65 -1.41 -25.81 -10.93
C SER A 65 -2.82 -25.21 -11.05
N ALA A 66 -3.81 -25.78 -10.37
CA ALA A 66 -5.18 -25.25 -10.37
C ALA A 66 -5.26 -23.91 -9.60
N ALA A 67 -4.54 -23.82 -8.48
CA ALA A 67 -4.41 -22.55 -7.76
C ALA A 67 -3.76 -21.46 -8.64
N TRP A 68 -2.72 -21.82 -9.40
CA TRP A 68 -2.08 -20.92 -10.34
C TRP A 68 -3.05 -20.43 -11.42
N GLU A 69 -3.88 -21.28 -12.00
CA GLU A 69 -4.87 -20.89 -13.01
C GLU A 69 -5.85 -19.82 -12.50
N ILE A 70 -6.28 -19.94 -11.25
CA ILE A 70 -7.14 -18.93 -10.60
C ILE A 70 -6.36 -17.63 -10.41
N ILE A 71 -5.16 -17.70 -9.82
CA ILE A 71 -4.33 -16.52 -9.54
C ILE A 71 -3.99 -15.77 -10.84
N SER A 72 -3.56 -16.49 -11.87
CA SER A 72 -3.19 -15.90 -13.15
C SER A 72 -4.38 -15.29 -13.89
N THR A 73 -5.58 -15.84 -13.67
CA THR A 73 -6.84 -15.26 -14.12
C THR A 73 -7.15 -13.96 -13.36
N MET A 74 -7.08 -14.00 -12.04
CA MET A 74 -7.38 -12.87 -11.15
C MET A 74 -6.33 -11.75 -11.17
N THR A 75 -5.13 -12.00 -11.67
CA THR A 75 -4.07 -10.98 -11.77
C THR A 75 -3.87 -10.48 -13.19
N GLY A 76 -4.64 -10.98 -14.16
CA GLY A 76 -4.48 -10.64 -15.57
C GLY A 76 -3.18 -11.15 -16.19
N ALA A 77 -2.39 -11.99 -15.50
CA ALA A 77 -1.14 -12.56 -16.02
C ALA A 77 -1.38 -13.55 -17.16
N THR A 78 -2.46 -14.34 -17.07
CA THR A 78 -2.97 -15.17 -18.18
C THR A 78 -4.48 -15.03 -18.36
N GLY A 79 -5.14 -14.22 -17.52
CA GLY A 79 -6.58 -13.99 -17.52
C GLY A 79 -7.05 -12.90 -18.47
N SER A 80 -8.37 -12.75 -18.56
CA SER A 80 -8.97 -11.60 -19.23
C SER A 80 -8.71 -10.32 -18.44
N ARG A 81 -8.32 -9.25 -19.14
CA ARG A 81 -8.25 -7.90 -18.56
C ARG A 81 -9.60 -7.42 -18.04
N ASP A 82 -10.72 -7.94 -18.55
CA ASP A 82 -12.06 -7.68 -18.00
C ASP A 82 -12.21 -8.25 -16.60
N VAL A 83 -11.79 -9.50 -16.40
CA VAL A 83 -11.86 -10.15 -15.08
C VAL A 83 -10.98 -9.39 -14.10
N TYR A 84 -9.77 -9.01 -14.52
CA TYR A 84 -8.88 -8.19 -13.70
C TYR A 84 -9.51 -6.83 -13.35
N THR A 85 -10.06 -6.13 -14.35
CA THR A 85 -10.74 -4.83 -14.14
C THR A 85 -11.92 -4.97 -13.18
N SER A 86 -12.68 -6.06 -13.27
CA SER A 86 -13.83 -6.28 -12.39
C SER A 86 -13.46 -6.43 -10.91
N LEU A 87 -12.20 -6.75 -10.57
CA LEU A 87 -11.74 -6.77 -9.18
C LEU A 87 -11.70 -5.36 -8.56
N PHE A 88 -11.42 -4.34 -9.35
CA PHE A 88 -11.38 -2.95 -8.90
C PHE A 88 -12.80 -2.39 -8.71
N THR A 89 -13.76 -2.87 -9.49
CA THR A 89 -15.15 -2.36 -9.49
C THR A 89 -16.09 -3.16 -8.60
N THR A 90 -15.92 -4.49 -8.52
CA THR A 90 -16.81 -5.40 -7.76
C THR A 90 -16.46 -5.44 -6.27
N TRP A 91 -15.16 -5.44 -5.95
CA TRP A 91 -14.66 -5.54 -4.56
C TRP A 91 -14.17 -4.20 -4.00
N GLN A 92 -14.34 -3.12 -4.77
CA GLN A 92 -14.22 -1.71 -4.33
C GLN A 92 -12.90 -1.33 -3.67
N CYS A 93 -11.80 -1.95 -4.11
CA CYS A 93 -10.46 -1.55 -3.74
C CYS A 93 -9.80 -0.95 -4.98
N VAL A 94 -9.79 0.37 -5.05
CA VAL A 94 -8.92 1.07 -6.00
C VAL A 94 -7.49 0.89 -5.46
N ASN A 95 -6.92 -0.29 -5.67
CA ASN A 95 -5.49 -0.57 -5.45
C ASN A 95 -4.73 -0.17 -6.71
N GLY A 96 -3.39 -0.18 -6.69
CA GLY A 96 -2.61 -0.04 -7.92
C GLY A 96 -2.75 -1.28 -8.82
N PRO A 97 -2.84 -1.13 -10.16
CA PRO A 97 -2.77 -2.27 -11.05
C PRO A 97 -1.35 -2.86 -11.07
N VAL A 98 -1.25 -4.17 -11.33
CA VAL A 98 0.05 -4.88 -11.38
C VAL A 98 0.94 -4.45 -12.57
N SER A 99 0.37 -3.74 -13.55
CA SER A 99 1.13 -3.23 -14.70
C SER A 99 0.55 -1.93 -15.26
N ARG A 100 1.45 -1.08 -15.78
CA ARG A 100 1.12 0.15 -16.52
C ARG A 100 0.21 -0.10 -17.73
N SER A 101 0.27 -1.28 -18.34
CA SER A 101 -0.54 -1.60 -19.53
C SER A 101 -2.06 -1.61 -19.31
N MET A 102 -2.50 -1.61 -18.04
CA MET A 102 -3.91 -1.49 -17.70
C MET A 102 -4.46 -0.07 -17.92
N GLU A 103 -3.61 0.96 -17.91
CA GLU A 103 -4.00 2.34 -18.17
C GLU A 103 -4.53 2.53 -19.60
N GLU A 104 -4.15 1.65 -20.51
CA GLU A 104 -4.59 1.65 -21.91
C GLU A 104 -5.87 0.81 -22.12
N TYR A 105 -6.32 0.06 -21.10
CA TYR A 105 -7.44 -0.84 -21.24
C TYR A 105 -8.77 -0.08 -21.13
N PRO A 106 -9.65 -0.11 -22.15
CA PRO A 106 -10.84 0.75 -22.18
C PRO A 106 -11.74 0.64 -20.95
N ALA A 107 -12.04 -0.59 -20.49
CA ALA A 107 -12.87 -0.79 -19.31
C ALA A 107 -12.19 -0.26 -18.04
N PHE A 108 -10.87 -0.38 -17.93
CA PHE A 108 -10.13 0.15 -16.77
C PHE A 108 -10.12 1.68 -16.77
N GLN A 109 -9.98 2.30 -17.95
CA GLN A 109 -10.08 3.76 -18.10
C GLN A 109 -11.44 4.28 -17.63
N THR A 110 -12.53 3.66 -18.10
CA THR A 110 -13.88 4.17 -17.83
C THR A 110 -14.40 3.77 -16.46
N GLU A 111 -14.16 2.54 -16.00
CA GLU A 111 -14.81 1.99 -14.82
C GLU A 111 -13.97 2.12 -13.54
N VAL A 112 -12.66 2.37 -13.67
CA VAL A 112 -11.75 2.48 -12.52
C VAL A 112 -11.16 3.89 -12.44
N MET A 113 -10.42 4.31 -13.47
CA MET A 113 -9.74 5.61 -13.45
C MET A 113 -10.73 6.77 -13.50
N GLY A 114 -11.76 6.69 -14.36
CA GLY A 114 -12.77 7.74 -14.50
C GLY A 114 -13.66 7.95 -13.27
N GLU A 115 -13.73 6.98 -12.36
CA GLU A 115 -14.58 7.03 -11.17
C GLU A 115 -13.86 7.57 -9.93
N CYS A 116 -12.52 7.67 -9.96
CA CYS A 116 -11.70 7.94 -8.77
C CYS A 116 -10.85 9.21 -8.96
N PRO A 117 -11.23 10.35 -8.34
CA PRO A 117 -10.51 11.62 -8.51
C PRO A 117 -9.02 11.53 -8.16
N GLY A 118 -8.12 11.96 -9.06
CA GLY A 118 -6.67 11.93 -8.81
C GLY A 118 -6.04 10.54 -8.87
N TYR A 119 -6.80 9.50 -9.24
CA TYR A 119 -6.25 8.15 -9.41
C TYR A 119 -5.19 8.10 -10.51
N GLN A 120 -5.47 8.68 -11.67
CA GLN A 120 -4.52 8.71 -12.77
C GLN A 120 -3.37 9.70 -12.50
N GLU A 121 -3.69 10.92 -12.05
CA GLU A 121 -2.73 12.03 -11.98
C GLU A 121 -1.80 11.99 -10.77
N VAL A 122 -2.21 11.30 -9.70
CA VAL A 122 -1.45 11.21 -8.46
C VAL A 122 -1.08 9.76 -8.18
N PHE A 123 -2.06 8.88 -7.98
CA PHE A 123 -1.79 7.54 -7.50
C PHE A 123 -1.03 6.65 -8.51
N LEU A 124 -1.43 6.66 -9.78
CA LEU A 124 -0.73 5.89 -10.82
C LEU A 124 0.62 6.51 -11.19
N THR A 125 0.71 7.84 -11.21
CA THR A 125 2.00 8.53 -11.37
C THR A 125 2.97 8.18 -10.24
N ASP A 126 2.55 8.23 -8.98
CA ASP A 126 3.39 7.81 -7.85
C ASP A 126 3.79 6.32 -7.99
N LEU A 127 2.85 5.45 -8.37
CA LEU A 127 3.07 4.01 -8.52
C LEU A 127 4.04 3.63 -9.65
N PHE A 128 4.03 4.35 -10.76
CA PHE A 128 4.77 3.94 -11.94
C PHE A 128 5.94 4.87 -12.30
N ASP A 129 5.94 6.12 -11.85
CA ASP A 129 6.93 7.14 -12.19
C ASP A 129 7.77 7.61 -10.98
N SER A 130 7.76 6.88 -9.86
CA SER A 130 8.71 7.12 -8.77
C SER A 130 10.14 6.71 -9.13
N ASP A 131 11.13 7.48 -8.67
CA ASP A 131 12.55 7.22 -8.89
C ASP A 131 13.05 6.00 -8.11
N TYR A 132 12.45 5.74 -6.94
CA TYR A 132 12.75 4.59 -6.11
C TYR A 132 11.53 4.11 -5.32
N TYR A 133 11.56 2.82 -4.98
CA TYR A 133 10.49 2.15 -4.25
C TYR A 133 11.02 1.62 -2.92
N LEU A 134 10.28 1.91 -1.87
CA LEU A 134 10.42 1.33 -0.56
C LEU A 134 9.29 0.31 -0.35
N TYR A 135 9.57 -0.76 0.38
CA TYR A 135 8.62 -1.81 0.70
C TYR A 135 8.94 -2.36 2.09
N PRO A 136 7.98 -3.03 2.76
CA PRO A 136 8.25 -3.73 4.01
C PRO A 136 9.50 -4.61 3.87
N PRO A 137 10.42 -4.61 4.85
CA PRO A 137 11.67 -5.36 4.74
C PRO A 137 11.37 -6.86 4.60
N LYS A 138 11.99 -7.50 3.59
CA LYS A 138 11.81 -8.93 3.32
C LYS A 138 12.76 -9.77 4.19
N ILE A 139 12.58 -9.65 5.50
CA ILE A 139 13.36 -10.37 6.52
C ILE A 139 12.42 -11.26 7.35
N PRO A 140 12.94 -12.37 7.91
CA PRO A 140 12.13 -13.30 8.70
C PRO A 140 11.54 -12.69 9.98
N THR A 141 12.11 -11.59 10.46
CA THR A 141 11.67 -10.86 11.66
C THR A 141 10.87 -9.58 11.33
N SER A 142 10.37 -9.47 10.10
CA SER A 142 9.72 -8.24 9.58
C SER A 142 8.47 -7.84 10.36
N ASP A 143 7.64 -8.79 10.77
CA ASP A 143 6.44 -8.53 11.58
C ASP A 143 6.78 -7.93 12.95
N SER A 144 7.81 -8.47 13.61
CA SER A 144 8.30 -7.97 14.90
C SER A 144 8.90 -6.57 14.73
N TYR A 145 9.74 -6.38 13.70
CA TYR A 145 10.29 -5.07 13.35
C TYR A 145 9.21 -4.01 13.13
N ALA A 146 8.18 -4.31 12.32
CA ALA A 146 7.09 -3.39 12.03
C ALA A 146 6.28 -3.05 13.29
N SER A 147 6.01 -4.05 14.13
CA SER A 147 5.31 -3.86 15.41
C SER A 147 6.09 -2.97 16.37
N LEU A 148 7.41 -3.19 16.48
CA LEU A 148 8.29 -2.39 17.31
C LEU A 148 8.40 -0.94 16.81
N LEU A 149 8.63 -0.76 15.50
CA LEU A 149 8.69 0.57 14.89
C LEU A 149 7.39 1.35 15.12
N GLY A 150 6.24 0.71 14.91
CA GLY A 150 4.93 1.34 15.13
C GLY A 150 4.70 1.76 16.59
N SER A 151 5.05 0.89 17.54
CA SER A 151 4.95 1.18 18.97
C SER A 151 5.83 2.36 19.40
N GLU A 152 7.08 2.40 18.93
CA GLU A 152 7.99 3.50 19.25
C GLU A 152 7.62 4.80 18.55
N ALA A 153 7.14 4.74 17.30
CA ALA A 153 6.60 5.90 16.59
C ALA A 153 5.39 6.51 17.32
N GLN A 154 4.51 5.68 17.88
CA GLN A 154 3.38 6.16 18.67
C GLN A 154 3.84 6.95 19.91
N LYS A 155 4.86 6.47 20.63
CA LYS A 155 5.43 7.19 21.79
C LYS A 155 6.01 8.54 21.38
N VAL A 156 6.66 8.61 20.22
CA VAL A 156 7.14 9.90 19.65
C VAL A 156 5.98 10.84 19.36
N TRP A 157 4.91 10.37 18.72
CA TRP A 157 3.73 11.20 18.43
C TRP A 157 3.02 11.70 19.68
N LEU A 158 3.05 10.93 20.77
CA LEU A 158 2.50 11.32 22.07
C LEU A 158 3.45 12.22 22.88
N GLY A 159 4.67 12.47 22.41
CA GLY A 159 5.68 13.26 23.12
C GLY A 159 6.30 12.52 24.32
N GLU A 160 6.11 11.20 24.42
CA GLU A 160 6.63 10.35 25.50
C GLU A 160 8.10 9.98 25.29
N LYS A 161 8.60 10.11 24.05
CA LYS A 161 9.95 9.74 23.65
C LYS A 161 10.43 10.64 22.51
N ASP A 162 11.72 10.97 22.47
CA ASP A 162 12.32 11.67 21.34
C ASP A 162 12.61 10.73 20.15
N VAL A 163 12.72 11.31 18.96
CA VAL A 163 12.89 10.58 17.70
C VAL A 163 14.16 9.74 17.69
N GLU A 164 15.28 10.30 18.15
CA GLU A 164 16.59 9.65 18.09
C GLU A 164 16.63 8.43 19.02
N SER A 165 16.18 8.59 20.26
CA SER A 165 16.07 7.49 21.23
C SER A 165 15.09 6.41 20.76
N ALA A 166 14.01 6.77 20.08
CA ALA A 166 13.06 5.82 19.51
C ALA A 166 13.72 4.97 18.41
N LEU A 167 14.35 5.62 17.44
CA LEU A 167 15.00 4.95 16.32
C LEU A 167 16.19 4.09 16.75
N ASN A 168 17.03 4.57 17.68
CA ASN A 168 18.15 3.80 18.22
C ASN A 168 17.67 2.50 18.88
N LEU A 169 16.60 2.57 19.67
CA LEU A 169 16.01 1.37 20.29
C LEU A 169 15.47 0.39 19.24
N VAL A 170 14.74 0.88 18.24
CA VAL A 170 14.21 0.05 17.15
C VAL A 170 15.36 -0.67 16.44
N GLN A 171 16.42 0.06 16.08
CA GLN A 171 17.57 -0.48 15.38
C GLN A 171 18.28 -1.56 16.20
N GLU A 172 18.59 -1.30 17.47
CA GLU A 172 19.29 -2.24 18.34
C GLU A 172 18.50 -3.54 18.55
N GLN A 173 17.20 -3.43 18.82
CA GLN A 173 16.36 -4.61 19.10
C GLN A 173 16.07 -5.42 17.83
N ALA A 174 15.73 -4.75 16.73
CA ALA A 174 15.47 -5.43 15.46
C ALA A 174 16.71 -6.16 14.95
N GLN A 175 17.90 -5.53 15.06
CA GLN A 175 19.15 -6.18 14.67
C GLN A 175 19.48 -7.38 15.55
N ARG A 176 19.25 -7.27 16.87
CA ARG A 176 19.46 -8.38 17.80
C ARG A 176 18.57 -9.57 17.45
N GLU A 177 17.29 -9.33 17.22
CA GLU A 177 16.34 -10.39 16.86
C GLU A 177 16.72 -11.06 15.54
N LEU A 178 17.07 -10.26 14.53
CA LEU A 178 17.53 -10.78 13.24
C LEU A 178 18.79 -11.64 13.40
N ASN A 179 19.77 -11.20 14.18
CA ASN A 179 21.00 -11.97 14.44
C ASN A 179 20.67 -13.32 15.11
N THR A 180 19.83 -13.31 16.15
CA THR A 180 19.39 -14.54 16.83
C THR A 180 18.68 -15.48 15.87
N TRP A 181 17.81 -14.98 14.98
CA TRP A 181 17.15 -15.81 13.97
C TRP A 181 18.16 -16.44 13.02
N LEU A 182 19.14 -15.66 12.53
CA LEU A 182 20.15 -16.15 11.59
C LEU A 182 21.03 -17.23 12.23
N GLU A 183 21.47 -17.04 13.47
CA GLU A 183 22.25 -18.03 14.23
C GLU A 183 21.51 -19.37 14.40
N GLN A 184 20.18 -19.33 14.52
CA GLN A 184 19.34 -20.52 14.71
C GLN A 184 18.96 -21.24 13.41
N ASN A 185 19.00 -20.56 12.26
CA ASN A 185 18.40 -21.04 11.00
C ASN A 185 19.37 -21.12 9.82
N GLN A 186 20.65 -20.76 9.98
CA GLN A 186 21.68 -20.86 8.93
C GLN A 186 22.54 -22.15 8.99
N SER A 187 22.04 -23.24 9.58
CA SER A 187 22.70 -24.56 9.58
C SER A 187 22.31 -25.45 8.41
#